data_AF-A0AB38J9Y5-F1
#
_entry.id   AF-A0AB38J9Y5-F1
#
_cell.length_a   1.000
_cell.length_b   1.000
_cell.length_c   1.000
_cell.angle_alpha   90.00
_cell.angle_beta   90.00
_cell.angle_gamma   90.00
#
_symmetry.space_group_name_H-M   'P 1'
#
loop_
_entity.id
_entity.type
_entity.pdbx_description
1 polymer ?
#
loop_
_entity_poly.entity_id
_entity_poly.type
_entity_poly.pdbx_seq_one_letter_code
_entity_poly.pdbx_strand_id
1 'polypeptide(L)' 'MATSGAPLEGRHVRFIRYTRTRDGWTSETVHGRLEGHTPAIWQLRVVDELRELPRDEWALYRP' A
#
# COMPACT_ATOMS: atom_id res chain seq x y z
N MET A 1 3.39 9.61 -20.31
CA MET A 1 3.58 10.34 -19.04
C MET A 1 3.91 9.33 -17.96
N ALA A 2 5.18 9.19 -17.59
CA ALA A 2 5.59 8.28 -16.53
C ALA A 2 5.13 8.87 -15.19
N THR A 3 4.26 8.16 -14.47
CA THR A 3 3.88 8.53 -13.11
C THR A 3 5.06 8.26 -12.19
N SER A 4 5.99 9.22 -12.10
CA SER A 4 7.11 9.20 -11.16
C SER A 4 6.58 9.32 -9.73
N GLY A 5 6.09 8.22 -9.16
CA GLY A 5 5.52 8.21 -7.81
C GLY A 5 5.36 6.84 -7.17
N ALA A 6 5.54 5.76 -7.93
CA ALA A 6 5.55 4.41 -7.38
C ALA A 6 6.86 4.18 -6.60
N PRO A 7 6.79 3.63 -5.37
CA PRO A 7 7.98 3.16 -4.68
C PRO A 7 8.70 2.10 -5.51
N LEU A 8 10.03 2.05 -5.35
CA LEU A 8 10.84 1.00 -5.97
C LEU A 8 10.60 -0.34 -5.27
N GLU A 9 10.55 -1.41 -6.08
CA GLU A 9 10.55 -2.80 -5.62
C GLU A 9 11.81 -3.06 -4.76
N GLY A 10 11.69 -3.99 -3.82
CA GLY A 10 12.68 -4.33 -2.81
C GLY A 10 12.78 -3.37 -1.62
N ARG A 11 12.05 -2.25 -1.60
CA ARG A 11 12.11 -1.28 -0.48
C ARG A 11 11.02 -1.53 0.55
N HIS A 12 11.35 -1.24 1.81
CA HIS A 12 10.35 -1.15 2.87
C HIS A 12 9.49 0.10 2.68
N VAL A 13 8.18 -0.11 2.63
CA VAL A 13 7.17 0.92 2.40
C VAL A 13 6.00 0.71 3.34
N ARG A 14 5.38 1.80 3.74
CA ARG A 14 4.15 1.80 4.52
C ARG A 14 3.00 2.26 3.62
N PHE A 15 1.92 1.50 3.61
CA PHE A 15 0.67 1.87 2.98
C PHE A 15 -0.37 2.21 4.05
N ILE A 16 -1.27 3.11 3.69
CA ILE A 16 -2.39 3.54 4.52
C ILE A 16 -3.67 3.51 3.69
N ARG A 17 -4.77 3.07 4.30
CA ARG A 17 -6.12 3.25 3.77
C ARG A 17 -7.01 3.86 4.84
N TYR A 18 -8.01 4.62 4.42
CA TYR A 18 -9.04 5.15 5.29
C TYR A 18 -10.38 4.54 4.90
N THR A 19 -11.03 3.90 5.86
CA THR A 19 -12.35 3.29 5.65
C THR A 19 -13.39 4.06 6.44
N ARG A 20 -14.49 4.40 5.80
CA ARG A 20 -15.62 5.04 6.47
C ARG A 20 -16.44 3.97 7.19
N THR A 21 -16.63 4.16 8.49
CA THR A 21 -17.43 3.31 9.37
C THR A 21 -18.64 4.10 9.90
N ARG A 22 -19.55 3.42 10.59
CA ARG A 22 -20.71 4.06 11.23
C ARG A 22 -20.29 5.12 12.27
N ASP A 23 -19.18 4.89 12.95
CA ASP A 23 -18.67 5.72 14.04
C ASP A 23 -17.66 6.79 13.59
N GLY A 24 -17.36 6.86 12.29
CA GLY A 24 -16.43 7.84 11.71
C GLY A 24 -15.43 7.21 10.73
N TRP A 25 -14.28 7.86 10.57
CA TRP A 25 -13.19 7.34 9.73
C TRP A 25 -12.24 6.49 10.57
N THR A 26 -11.92 5.29 10.08
CA THR A 26 -10.83 4.47 10.61
C THR A 26 -9.68 4.41 9.62
N SER A 27 -8.45 4.40 10.12
CA SER A 27 -7.24 4.26 9.32
C SER A 27 -6.60 2.91 9.56
N GLU A 28 -6.27 2.19 8.49
CA GLU A 28 -5.48 0.97 8.55
C GLU A 28 -4.13 1.21 7.89
N THR A 29 -3.05 0.78 8.54
CA THR A 29 -1.70 0.87 7.96
C THR A 29 -1.05 -0.48 7.87
N VAL A 30 -0.39 -0.75 6.76
CA VAL A 30 0.39 -1.96 6.54
C VAL A 30 1.82 -1.57 6.17
N HIS A 31 2.79 -2.25 6.76
CA HIS A 31 4.22 -2.02 6.52
C HIS A 31 4.85 -3.33 6.05
N GLY A 32 5.65 -3.26 5.00
CA GLY A 32 6.32 -4.42 4.45
C GLY A 32 7.28 -4.06 3.33
N ARG A 33 7.86 -5.08 2.70
CA ARG A 33 8.73 -4.95 1.53
C ARG A 33 7.90 -5.00 0.27
N LEU A 34 8.03 -3.99 -0.60
CA LEU A 34 7.37 -4.03 -1.90
C LEU A 34 8.09 -5.05 -2.78
N GLU A 35 7.43 -6.12 -3.16
CA GLU A 35 7.98 -7.15 -4.05
C GLU A 35 7.67 -6.85 -5.52
N GLY A 36 6.55 -6.19 -5.79
CA GLY A 36 6.08 -5.89 -7.13
C GLY A 36 4.91 -4.92 -7.15
N HIS A 37 4.56 -4.39 -8.31
CA HIS A 37 3.29 -3.68 -8.46
C HIS A 37 2.72 -3.75 -9.88
N THR A 38 1.40 -3.78 -9.98
CA THR A 38 0.68 -3.61 -11.25
C THR A 38 -0.07 -2.28 -11.22
N PRO A 39 -0.73 -1.87 -12.32
CA PRO A 39 -1.60 -0.70 -12.31
C PRO A 39 -2.78 -0.81 -11.31
N ALA A 40 -3.16 -2.02 -10.91
CA ALA A 40 -4.30 -2.27 -10.03
C ALA A 40 -3.92 -2.60 -8.57
N ILE A 41 -2.75 -3.19 -8.32
CA ILE A 41 -2.37 -3.71 -6.99
C ILE A 41 -0.92 -3.43 -6.62
N TRP A 42 -0.65 -3.35 -5.33
CA TRP A 42 0.68 -3.39 -4.72
C TRP A 42 0.98 -4.78 -4.15
N GLN A 43 2.07 -5.38 -4.63
CA GLN A 43 2.76 -6.58 -4.18
C GLN A 43 3.52 -6.37 -2.85
N LEU A 44 2.97 -6.60 -1.66
CA LEU A 44 3.69 -6.30 -0.40
C LEU A 44 3.98 -7.56 0.43
N ARG A 45 5.27 -7.90 0.63
CA ARG A 45 5.67 -8.93 1.60
C ARG A 45 5.65 -8.36 3.02
N VAL A 46 4.78 -8.90 3.85
CA VAL A 46 4.65 -8.55 5.27
C VAL A 46 5.08 -9.75 6.10
N VAL A 47 6.22 -9.63 6.78
CA VAL A 47 6.87 -10.73 7.50
C VAL A 47 7.21 -11.88 6.53
N ASP A 48 6.32 -12.85 6.35
CA ASP A 48 6.48 -13.98 5.41
C ASP A 48 5.30 -14.10 4.42
N GLU A 49 4.23 -13.31 4.59
CA GLU A 49 3.04 -13.35 3.75
C GLU A 49 3.13 -12.33 2.61
N LEU A 50 2.78 -12.74 1.39
CA LEU A 50 2.58 -11.81 0.28
C LEU A 50 1.14 -11.27 0.33
N ARG A 51 1.01 -9.97 0.58
CA ARG A 51 -0.27 -9.26 0.60
C ARG A 51 -0.46 -8.45 -0.67
N GLU A 52 -1.63 -8.57 -1.27
CA GLU A 52 -2.05 -7.77 -2.42
C GLU A 52 -2.91 -6.61 -1.93
N LEU A 53 -2.45 -5.38 -2.18
CA LEU A 53 -3.16 -4.17 -1.74
C LEU A 53 -3.72 -3.44 -2.97
N PRO A 54 -5.05 -3.28 -3.11
CA PRO A 54 -5.65 -2.54 -4.21
C PRO A 54 -5.19 -1.08 -4.25
N ARG A 55 -4.76 -0.61 -5.41
CA ARG A 55 -4.28 0.77 -5.62
C ARG A 55 -5.34 1.85 -5.40
N ASP A 56 -6.62 1.50 -5.59
CA ASP A 56 -7.74 2.40 -5.36
C ASP A 56 -8.04 2.60 -3.87
N GLU A 57 -7.73 1.60 -3.05
CA GLU A 57 -7.97 1.65 -1.60
C GLU A 57 -6.75 2.09 -0.80
N TRP A 58 -5.54 1.77 -1.27
CA TRP A 58 -4.30 1.94 -0.54
C TRP A 58 -3.38 2.99 -1.15
N ALA A 59 -3.03 3.97 -0.33
CA ALA A 59 -2.08 5.02 -0.67
C ALA A 59 -0.73 4.80 0.03
N LEU A 60 0.35 5.21 -0.62
CA LEU A 60 1.68 5.23 0.00
C LEU A 60 1.68 6.24 1.17
N TYR A 61 1.99 5.78 2.36
CA TYR A 61 2.16 6.65 3.52
C TYR A 61 3.50 7.40 3.40
N ARG A 62 3.42 8.73 3.34
CA ARG A 62 4.57 9.63 3.40
C ARG A 62 4.42 10.48 4.68
N PRO A 63 5.36 10.37 5.64
CA PRO A 63 5.35 11.20 6.83
C PRO A 63 5.61 12.68 6.49
#